data_AF-D9PFN7-F1
#
_entry.id   AF-D9PFN7-F1
#
_cell.length_a   1.000
_cell.length_b   1.000
_cell.length_c   1.000
_cell.angle_alpha   90.00
_cell.angle_beta   90.00
_cell.angle_gamma   90.00
#
_symmetry.space_group_name_H-M   'P 1'
#
loop_
_entity.id
_entity.type
_entity.pdbx_description
1 polymer ?
#
loop_
_entity_poly.entity_id
_entity_poly.type
_entity_poly.pdbx_seq_one_letter_code
_entity_poly.pdbx_strand_id
1 'polypeptide(L)'
;GYGGGTSRYHEEKRTVLGKDLGPLVSAEEMSRCINCTRCVRFGQEIAGQMELGQAFRGEHAEIMSFVSGTVNSELSGNMIDLCPVGALTSKPFRYKARSWELSRRRSVSAHDSLGSGLAVQTKNNRVLRVLPVENDDINECWLSDKDRFAYEGLNSAERLTKPMIKQDGKWQEVEWQVALEYAGNALRHIANGAGAEQVGALATANSTFEELYLLQK
;
A
#
# COMPACT_ATOMS: atom_id res chain seq x y z
N GLY A 1 -12.83 5.99 27.90
CA GLY A 1 -11.80 4.95 28.05
C GLY A 1 -11.85 4.39 29.47
N TYR A 2 -11.20 3.25 29.73
CA TYR A 2 -11.28 2.52 31.01
C TYR A 2 -10.16 2.85 32.02
N GLY A 3 -9.21 3.73 31.67
CA GLY A 3 -8.07 4.10 32.53
C GLY A 3 -8.41 5.17 33.56
N GLY A 4 -7.61 5.25 34.63
CA GLY A 4 -7.69 6.33 35.62
C GLY A 4 -7.27 7.69 35.05
N GLY A 5 -7.79 8.78 35.62
CA GLY A 5 -7.53 10.14 35.14
C GLY A 5 -6.15 10.72 35.53
N THR A 6 -5.45 10.11 36.49
CA THR A 6 -4.16 10.61 37.01
C THR A 6 -3.13 9.49 37.14
N SER A 7 -1.84 9.84 36.98
CA SER A 7 -0.72 8.92 37.20
C SER A 7 -0.26 8.95 38.65
N ARG A 8 0.18 7.80 39.17
CA ARG A 8 0.88 7.67 40.46
C ARG A 8 2.37 7.31 40.30
N TYR A 9 2.82 7.10 39.07
CA TYR A 9 4.20 6.69 38.77
C TYR A 9 5.07 7.93 38.58
N HIS A 10 6.08 8.08 39.44
CA HIS A 10 6.99 9.23 39.48
C HIS A 10 8.44 8.89 39.13
N GLU A 11 8.75 7.61 38.94
CA GLU A 11 10.10 7.14 38.62
C GLU A 11 10.45 7.32 37.14
N GLU A 12 11.72 7.12 36.81
CA GLU A 12 12.19 7.13 35.42
C GLU A 12 11.59 5.96 34.63
N LYS A 13 11.12 6.26 33.41
CA LYS A 13 10.58 5.26 32.50
C LYS A 13 11.70 4.62 31.71
N ARG A 14 11.61 3.30 31.48
CA ARG A 14 12.47 2.61 30.53
C ARG A 14 12.42 3.24 29.14
N THR A 15 13.55 3.23 28.46
CA THR A 15 13.68 3.60 27.05
C THR A 15 14.16 2.40 26.26
N VAL A 16 13.59 2.23 25.07
CA VAL A 16 13.92 1.14 24.16
C VAL A 16 14.29 1.76 22.82
N LEU A 17 15.46 1.39 22.31
CA LEU A 17 15.98 1.89 21.04
C LEU A 17 15.14 1.39 19.86
N GLY A 18 15.06 2.26 18.85
CA GLY A 18 14.47 1.94 17.56
C GLY A 18 15.20 0.80 16.87
N LYS A 19 14.48 0.09 16.01
CA LYS A 19 14.96 -1.08 15.28
C LYS A 19 14.70 -0.90 13.81
N ASP A 20 15.66 -1.26 12.96
CA ASP A 20 15.43 -1.27 11.52
C ASP A 20 14.75 -2.57 11.13
N LEU A 21 13.47 -2.47 10.75
CA LEU A 21 12.66 -3.59 10.27
C LEU A 21 12.48 -3.54 8.75
N GLY A 22 13.17 -2.64 8.05
CA GLY A 22 13.09 -2.48 6.61
C GLY A 22 12.34 -1.22 6.17
N PRO A 23 11.92 -1.15 4.89
CA PRO A 23 11.39 0.07 4.29
C PRO A 23 9.88 0.29 4.54
N LEU A 24 9.13 -0.73 4.96
CA LEU A 24 7.67 -0.67 5.06
C LEU A 24 7.18 -0.42 6.49
N VAL A 25 7.68 -1.20 7.45
CA VAL A 25 7.32 -1.10 8.87
C VAL A 25 8.39 -0.30 9.61
N SER A 26 7.97 0.76 10.28
CA SER A 26 8.82 1.58 11.13
C SER A 26 8.67 1.15 12.59
N ALA A 27 9.81 0.84 13.23
CA ALA A 27 9.92 0.52 14.64
C ALA A 27 10.87 1.49 15.36
N GLU A 28 10.74 2.79 15.08
CA GLU A 28 11.54 3.84 15.73
C GLU A 28 11.09 4.07 17.18
N GLU A 29 9.80 3.93 17.47
CA GLU A 29 9.23 4.21 18.80
C GLU A 29 8.94 2.95 19.60
N MET A 30 9.93 2.07 19.69
CA MET A 30 9.81 0.84 20.49
C MET A 30 9.63 1.09 21.99
N SER A 31 9.95 2.30 22.47
CA SER A 31 9.59 2.74 23.83
C SER A 31 8.06 2.78 24.07
N ARG A 32 7.24 2.85 23.00
CA ARG A 32 5.77 2.77 23.09
C ARG A 32 5.26 1.33 23.11
N CYS A 33 6.12 0.34 22.85
CA CYS A 33 5.72 -1.06 22.83
C CYS A 33 5.35 -1.54 24.24
N ILE A 34 4.19 -2.19 24.34
CA ILE A 34 3.65 -2.75 25.57
C ILE A 34 3.85 -4.27 25.68
N ASN A 35 4.70 -4.84 24.82
CA ASN A 35 5.03 -6.28 24.80
C ASN A 35 3.79 -7.21 24.72
N CYS A 36 2.74 -6.81 24.00
CA CYS A 36 1.52 -7.62 23.83
C CYS A 36 1.66 -8.83 22.90
N THR A 37 2.83 -9.00 22.28
CA THR A 37 3.22 -10.09 21.36
C THR A 37 2.31 -10.34 20.15
N ARG A 38 1.39 -9.42 19.81
CA ARG A 38 0.52 -9.56 18.63
C ARG A 38 1.28 -9.64 17.31
N CYS A 39 2.31 -8.81 17.12
CA CYS A 39 3.14 -8.83 15.92
C CYS A 39 3.96 -10.12 15.77
N VAL A 40 4.50 -10.63 16.89
CA VAL A 40 5.24 -11.90 16.93
C VAL A 40 4.32 -13.06 16.53
N ARG A 41 3.14 -13.14 17.17
CA ARG A 41 2.14 -14.17 16.86
C ARG A 41 1.65 -14.09 15.43
N PHE A 42 1.35 -12.88 14.92
CA PHE A 42 0.96 -12.71 13.53
C PHE A 42 2.01 -13.24 12.55
N GLY A 43 3.29 -12.92 12.78
CA GLY A 43 4.40 -13.44 11.97
C GLY A 43 4.38 -14.98 11.94
N GLN A 44 4.29 -15.61 13.11
CA GLN A 44 4.34 -17.06 13.25
C GLN A 44 3.07 -17.78 12.75
N GLU A 45 1.89 -17.26 13.08
CA GLU A 45 0.60 -17.95 12.93
C GLU A 45 -0.08 -17.63 11.59
N ILE A 46 0.03 -16.39 11.11
CA ILE A 46 -0.71 -15.92 9.92
C ILE A 46 0.24 -15.73 8.73
N ALA A 47 1.31 -14.95 8.90
CA ALA A 47 2.29 -14.73 7.84
C ALA A 47 3.18 -15.96 7.57
N GLY A 48 3.15 -16.96 8.46
CA GLY A 48 3.93 -18.19 8.35
C GLY A 48 5.45 -18.00 8.45
N GLN A 49 5.92 -16.81 8.84
CA GLN A 49 7.33 -16.45 8.96
C GLN A 49 7.61 -15.80 10.31
N MET A 50 8.37 -16.49 11.17
CA MET A 50 8.76 -15.98 12.48
C MET A 50 9.96 -15.01 12.36
N GLU A 51 9.69 -13.79 11.90
CA GLU A 51 10.72 -12.77 11.71
C GLU A 51 10.96 -11.92 12.97
N LEU A 52 9.93 -11.74 13.80
CA LEU A 52 9.99 -11.04 15.08
C LEU A 52 9.91 -12.03 16.24
N GLY A 53 10.66 -11.75 17.30
CA GLY A 53 10.61 -12.47 18.57
C GLY A 53 10.68 -11.53 19.77
N GLN A 54 10.45 -12.08 20.96
CA GLN A 54 10.67 -11.37 22.21
C GLN A 54 11.98 -11.83 22.83
N ALA A 55 12.98 -10.95 22.86
CA ALA A 55 14.26 -11.17 23.50
C ALA A 55 14.25 -10.68 24.95
N PHE A 56 15.22 -11.16 25.72
CA PHE A 56 15.43 -10.80 27.14
C PHE A 56 14.24 -11.14 28.05
N ARG A 57 14.25 -10.61 29.28
CA ARG A 57 13.25 -10.93 30.32
C ARG A 57 12.94 -9.70 31.19
N GLY A 58 11.73 -9.68 31.74
CA GLY A 58 11.30 -8.64 32.68
C GLY A 58 11.17 -7.28 32.01
N GLU A 59 11.63 -6.23 32.69
CA GLU A 59 11.57 -4.86 32.17
C GLU A 59 12.47 -4.64 30.94
N HIS A 60 13.51 -5.46 30.77
CA HIS A 60 14.41 -5.44 29.61
C HIS A 60 13.87 -6.23 28.42
N ALA A 61 12.64 -6.78 28.51
CA ALA A 61 12.08 -7.55 27.41
C ALA A 61 11.77 -6.65 26.20
N GLU A 62 12.25 -7.05 25.03
CA GLU A 62 12.14 -6.29 23.79
C GLU A 62 11.62 -7.15 22.64
N ILE A 63 10.74 -6.58 21.83
CA ILE A 63 10.38 -7.17 20.54
C ILE A 63 11.43 -6.75 19.52
N MET A 64 12.08 -7.72 18.88
CA MET A 64 13.13 -7.49 17.89
C MET A 64 13.17 -8.58 16.83
N SER A 65 13.85 -8.33 15.72
CA SER A 65 14.12 -9.37 14.72
C SER A 65 15.18 -10.35 15.21
N PHE A 66 15.04 -11.63 14.82
CA PHE A 66 16.01 -12.66 15.14
C PHE A 66 17.17 -12.56 14.12
N VAL A 67 18.37 -12.19 14.58
CA VAL A 67 19.59 -12.00 13.76
C VAL A 67 19.51 -10.81 12.78
N SER A 68 19.43 -9.58 13.29
CA SER A 68 19.58 -8.31 12.52
C SER A 68 18.87 -8.26 11.15
N GLY A 69 17.78 -9.01 11.00
CA GLY A 69 17.05 -9.16 9.75
C GLY A 69 15.96 -8.10 9.63
N THR A 70 15.62 -7.77 8.38
CA THR A 70 14.42 -7.01 8.05
C THR A 70 13.19 -7.93 8.05
N VAL A 71 12.01 -7.34 8.16
CA VAL A 71 10.75 -8.06 7.95
C VAL A 71 10.49 -8.11 6.45
N ASN A 72 10.44 -9.31 5.88
CA ASN A 72 10.42 -9.59 4.44
C ASN A 72 9.13 -10.27 3.97
N SER A 73 8.28 -10.72 4.89
CA SER A 73 6.98 -11.28 4.51
C SER A 73 6.15 -10.28 3.70
N GLU A 74 5.48 -10.77 2.68
CA GLU A 74 4.53 -10.04 1.83
C GLU A 74 3.26 -9.58 2.57
N LEU A 75 3.07 -10.00 3.82
CA LEU A 75 1.99 -9.59 4.71
C LEU A 75 2.48 -8.75 5.89
N SER A 76 3.74 -8.28 5.87
CA SER A 76 4.39 -7.61 7.00
C SER A 76 3.67 -6.35 7.48
N GLY A 77 3.08 -5.60 6.56
CA GLY A 77 2.39 -4.34 6.84
C GLY A 77 1.15 -4.50 7.71
N ASN A 78 0.58 -5.70 7.82
CA ASN A 78 -0.53 -5.97 8.72
C ASN A 78 -0.14 -5.91 10.21
N MET A 79 1.15 -6.07 10.52
CA MET A 79 1.67 -5.87 11.89
C MET A 79 1.43 -4.44 12.40
N ILE A 80 1.32 -3.46 11.48
CA ILE A 80 1.02 -2.06 11.81
C ILE A 80 -0.42 -1.93 12.32
N ASP A 81 -1.37 -2.60 11.69
CA ASP A 81 -2.78 -2.54 12.08
C ASP A 81 -3.05 -3.31 13.36
N LEU A 82 -2.32 -4.41 13.58
CA LEU A 82 -2.42 -5.22 14.79
C LEU A 82 -1.82 -4.55 16.02
N CYS A 83 -0.83 -3.67 15.82
CA CYS A 83 -0.16 -2.98 16.92
C CYS A 83 -1.19 -2.07 17.61
N PRO A 84 -1.59 -2.35 18.86
CA PRO A 84 -2.59 -1.54 19.54
C PRO A 84 -2.06 -0.17 19.97
N VAL A 85 -0.79 0.11 19.69
CA VAL A 85 -0.03 1.30 20.07
C VAL A 85 0.77 1.77 18.85
N GLY A 86 1.26 3.01 18.88
CA GLY A 86 2.10 3.56 17.80
C GLY A 86 3.57 3.14 17.86
N ALA A 87 3.86 1.88 18.21
CA ALA A 87 5.22 1.34 18.25
C ALA A 87 5.67 0.80 16.88
N LEU A 88 4.76 0.11 16.18
CA LEU A 88 4.91 -0.25 14.78
C LEU A 88 4.02 0.66 13.94
N THR A 89 4.61 1.37 12.98
CA THR A 89 3.87 2.31 12.13
C THR A 89 4.27 2.15 10.66
N SER A 90 3.43 2.59 9.74
CA SER A 90 3.78 2.61 8.31
C SER A 90 4.86 3.66 8.05
N LYS A 91 6.04 3.22 7.61
CA LYS A 91 7.18 4.10 7.28
C LYS A 91 6.84 5.05 6.12
N PRO A 92 6.16 4.61 5.03
CA PRO A 92 5.72 5.54 3.97
C PRO A 92 4.68 6.57 4.42
N PHE A 93 3.76 6.24 5.33
CA PHE A 93 2.70 7.15 5.77
C PHE A 93 3.10 8.04 6.96
N ARG A 94 4.12 7.63 7.72
CA ARG A 94 4.59 8.27 8.94
C ARG A 94 4.68 9.79 8.79
N TYR A 95 4.00 10.49 9.71
CA TYR A 95 3.95 11.96 9.79
C TYR A 95 3.29 12.71 8.62
N LYS A 96 2.72 12.03 7.62
CA LYS A 96 2.02 12.69 6.50
C LYS A 96 0.64 13.27 6.88
N ALA A 97 -0.09 12.61 7.79
CA ALA A 97 -1.42 13.06 8.23
C ALA A 97 -1.82 12.49 9.61
N ARG A 98 -2.97 12.92 10.12
CA ARG A 98 -3.65 12.34 11.28
C ARG A 98 -4.95 11.67 10.86
N SER A 99 -5.37 10.64 11.61
CA SER A 99 -6.53 9.81 11.26
C SER A 99 -7.83 10.60 11.08
N TRP A 100 -8.03 11.68 11.83
CA TRP A 100 -9.23 12.53 11.74
C TRP A 100 -9.22 13.50 10.55
N GLU A 101 -8.08 13.69 9.88
CA GLU A 101 -7.98 14.54 8.69
C GLU A 101 -8.32 13.78 7.39
N LEU A 102 -8.48 12.46 7.47
CA LEU A 102 -8.55 11.58 6.32
C LEU A 102 -10.00 11.22 5.99
N SER A 103 -10.37 11.38 4.72
CA SER A 103 -11.62 10.84 4.18
C SER A 103 -11.43 9.37 3.81
N ARG A 104 -12.37 8.50 4.16
CA ARG A 104 -12.31 7.06 3.86
C ARG A 104 -13.24 6.71 2.70
N ARG A 105 -12.72 6.05 1.67
CA ARG A 105 -13.48 5.51 0.52
C ARG A 105 -13.24 4.01 0.42
N ARG A 106 -14.32 3.21 0.42
CA ARG A 106 -14.22 1.76 0.19
C ARG A 106 -13.93 1.50 -1.29
N SER A 107 -13.09 0.52 -1.57
CA SER A 107 -12.67 0.09 -2.91
C SER A 107 -12.23 -1.37 -2.86
N VAL A 108 -11.85 -1.91 -4.02
CA VAL A 108 -11.29 -3.24 -4.20
C VAL A 108 -9.84 -3.11 -4.65
N SER A 109 -8.97 -4.07 -4.29
CA SER A 109 -7.61 -4.14 -4.82
C SER A 109 -7.58 -4.43 -6.31
N ALA A 110 -6.68 -3.75 -7.03
CA ALA A 110 -6.41 -3.97 -8.46
C ALA A 110 -5.02 -4.59 -8.72
N HIS A 111 -4.33 -5.07 -7.68
CA HIS A 111 -2.92 -5.49 -7.79
C HIS A 111 -2.72 -7.01 -7.84
N ASP A 112 -3.77 -7.76 -7.51
CA ASP A 112 -3.83 -9.21 -7.58
C ASP A 112 -5.24 -9.66 -7.99
N SER A 113 -5.39 -10.96 -8.26
CA SER A 113 -6.67 -11.56 -8.63
C SER A 113 -7.52 -11.95 -7.42
N LEU A 114 -7.11 -11.63 -6.19
CA LEU A 114 -7.87 -11.94 -4.98
C LEU A 114 -9.04 -10.96 -4.81
N GLY A 115 -8.85 -9.71 -5.24
CA GLY A 115 -9.89 -8.68 -5.11
C GLY A 115 -10.14 -8.28 -3.66
N SER A 116 -9.06 -8.15 -2.87
CA SER A 116 -9.13 -7.80 -1.45
C SER A 116 -9.93 -6.52 -1.21
N GLY A 117 -10.82 -6.56 -0.21
CA GLY A 117 -11.57 -5.39 0.24
C GLY A 117 -10.64 -4.38 0.91
N LEU A 118 -10.63 -3.12 0.45
CA LEU A 118 -9.76 -2.10 1.00
C LEU A 118 -10.44 -0.74 1.15
N ALA A 119 -9.85 0.11 1.98
CA ALA A 119 -10.26 1.47 2.21
C ALA A 119 -9.13 2.43 1.86
N VAL A 120 -9.33 3.20 0.80
CA VAL A 120 -8.44 4.27 0.38
C VAL A 120 -8.71 5.49 1.26
N GLN A 121 -7.66 5.99 1.91
CA GLN A 121 -7.74 7.19 2.74
C GLN A 121 -7.06 8.37 2.05
N THR A 122 -7.83 9.45 1.87
CA THR A 122 -7.42 10.62 1.10
C THR A 122 -7.45 11.92 1.91
N LYS A 123 -6.60 12.87 1.51
CA LYS A 123 -6.57 14.26 2.00
C LYS A 123 -6.24 15.15 0.82
N ASN A 124 -7.00 16.23 0.61
CA ASN A 124 -6.77 17.20 -0.46
C ASN A 124 -6.58 16.53 -1.85
N ASN A 125 -7.48 15.62 -2.22
CA ASN A 125 -7.44 14.84 -3.46
C ASN A 125 -6.18 13.97 -3.67
N ARG A 126 -5.40 13.71 -2.62
CA ARG A 126 -4.25 12.80 -2.65
C ARG A 126 -4.53 11.57 -1.81
N VAL A 127 -4.19 10.41 -2.33
CA VAL A 127 -4.19 9.16 -1.56
C VAL A 127 -2.98 9.16 -0.63
N LEU A 128 -3.21 8.95 0.67
CA LEU A 128 -2.14 8.98 1.67
C LEU A 128 -1.91 7.64 2.37
N ARG A 129 -2.92 6.78 2.47
CA ARG A 129 -2.75 5.39 2.91
C ARG A 129 -3.90 4.52 2.47
N VAL A 130 -3.66 3.21 2.46
CA VAL A 130 -4.66 2.17 2.24
C VAL A 130 -4.72 1.28 3.48
N LEU A 131 -5.93 0.93 3.92
CA LEU A 131 -6.18 0.02 5.04
C LEU A 131 -7.12 -1.11 4.61
N PRO A 132 -7.05 -2.30 5.24
CA PRO A 132 -8.00 -3.38 4.99
C PRO A 132 -9.43 -2.94 5.30
N VAL A 133 -10.36 -3.56 4.58
CA VAL A 133 -11.78 -3.63 4.94
C VAL A 133 -12.09 -5.07 5.26
N GLU A 134 -12.84 -5.26 6.35
CA GLU A 134 -13.19 -6.58 6.83
C GLU A 134 -14.14 -7.30 5.85
N ASN A 135 -13.76 -8.52 5.46
CA ASN A 135 -14.55 -9.42 4.62
C ASN A 135 -14.12 -10.87 4.84
N ASP A 136 -14.87 -11.61 5.66
CA ASP A 136 -14.58 -12.99 6.05
C ASP A 136 -14.53 -13.98 4.87
N ASP A 137 -15.21 -13.67 3.77
CA ASP A 137 -15.25 -14.55 2.58
C ASP A 137 -14.01 -14.38 1.67
N ILE A 138 -13.22 -13.31 1.85
CA ILE A 138 -12.11 -12.97 0.93
C ILE A 138 -10.79 -12.77 1.67
N ASN A 139 -10.66 -11.68 2.41
CA ASN A 139 -9.38 -11.24 2.97
C ASN A 139 -9.38 -11.13 4.49
N GLU A 140 -10.48 -11.50 5.15
CA GLU A 140 -10.74 -11.32 6.58
C GLU A 140 -10.42 -9.88 6.97
N CYS A 141 -9.26 -9.60 7.56
CA CYS A 141 -8.80 -8.26 7.89
C CYS A 141 -7.40 -7.92 7.34
N TRP A 142 -6.89 -8.71 6.39
CA TRP A 142 -5.52 -8.62 5.88
C TRP A 142 -5.44 -7.99 4.50
N LEU A 143 -4.29 -7.39 4.20
CA LEU A 143 -3.88 -6.97 2.85
C LEU A 143 -2.47 -7.44 2.57
N SER A 144 -2.15 -7.72 1.30
CA SER A 144 -0.77 -7.82 0.85
C SER A 144 -0.06 -6.48 1.00
N ASP A 145 1.27 -6.51 1.16
CA ASP A 145 2.10 -5.31 1.19
C ASP A 145 2.03 -4.56 -0.14
N LYS A 146 1.82 -5.28 -1.25
CA LYS A 146 1.55 -4.67 -2.54
C LYS A 146 0.28 -3.81 -2.47
N ASP A 147 -0.83 -4.37 -2.00
CA ASP A 147 -2.10 -3.64 -1.86
C ASP A 147 -2.01 -2.45 -0.90
N ARG A 148 -1.26 -2.65 0.19
CA ARG A 148 -1.13 -1.66 1.26
C ARG A 148 -0.27 -0.47 0.85
N PHE A 149 0.78 -0.67 0.04
CA PHE A 149 1.80 0.36 -0.22
C PHE A 149 1.87 0.84 -1.68
N ALA A 150 1.26 0.16 -2.65
CA ALA A 150 1.29 0.57 -4.06
C ALA A 150 0.66 1.96 -4.31
N TYR A 151 -0.13 2.49 -3.37
CA TYR A 151 -0.71 3.84 -3.46
C TYR A 151 0.35 4.95 -3.62
N GLU A 152 1.60 4.76 -3.20
CA GLU A 152 2.66 5.76 -3.41
C GLU A 152 2.87 6.03 -4.91
N GLY A 153 2.67 5.03 -5.77
CA GLY A 153 2.73 5.18 -7.23
C GLY A 153 1.65 6.11 -7.80
N LEU A 154 0.51 6.27 -7.11
CA LEU A 154 -0.56 7.17 -7.57
C LEU A 154 -0.13 8.64 -7.55
N ASN A 155 0.80 9.00 -6.67
CA ASN A 155 1.33 10.36 -6.55
C ASN A 155 2.72 10.51 -7.20
N SER A 156 3.18 9.53 -7.98
CA SER A 156 4.48 9.58 -8.65
C SER A 156 4.54 10.71 -9.67
N ALA A 157 5.72 11.32 -9.82
CA ALA A 157 6.01 12.28 -10.88
C ALA A 157 5.96 11.64 -12.28
N GLU A 158 6.06 10.31 -12.37
CA GLU A 158 6.00 9.55 -13.63
C GLU A 158 4.57 9.32 -14.14
N ARG A 159 3.55 9.84 -13.45
CA ARG A 159 2.16 9.72 -13.90
C ARG A 159 1.95 10.47 -15.22
N LEU A 160 1.37 9.78 -16.19
CA LEU A 160 0.88 10.39 -17.42
C LEU A 160 -0.30 11.32 -17.09
N THR A 161 -0.12 12.62 -17.30
CA THR A 161 -1.13 13.66 -16.99
C THR A 161 -1.72 14.32 -18.23
N LYS A 162 -1.04 14.22 -19.37
CA LYS A 162 -1.45 14.76 -20.66
C LYS A 162 -1.18 13.77 -21.78
N PRO A 163 -2.00 13.75 -22.84
CA PRO A 163 -1.71 12.92 -24.00
C PRO A 163 -0.49 13.46 -24.76
N MET A 164 0.28 12.55 -25.36
CA MET A 164 1.51 12.89 -26.09
C MET A 164 1.57 12.11 -27.40
N ILE A 165 2.13 12.73 -28.44
CA ILE A 165 2.42 12.09 -29.73
C ILE A 165 3.94 12.13 -29.95
N LYS A 166 4.48 11.07 -30.57
CA LYS A 166 5.90 11.01 -30.91
C LYS A 166 6.14 11.54 -32.33
N GLN A 167 6.92 12.61 -32.44
CA GLN A 167 7.37 13.18 -33.72
C GLN A 167 8.90 13.32 -33.70
N ASP A 168 9.57 12.89 -34.76
CA ASP A 168 11.04 12.92 -34.89
C ASP A 168 11.77 12.30 -33.67
N GLY A 169 11.21 11.21 -33.15
CA GLY A 169 11.74 10.51 -31.98
C GLY A 169 11.46 11.16 -30.63
N LYS A 170 10.81 12.34 -30.58
CA LYS A 170 10.52 13.09 -29.35
C LYS A 170 9.03 13.09 -29.03
N TRP A 171 8.69 12.96 -27.76
CA TRP A 171 7.33 13.10 -27.28
C TRP A 171 6.95 14.58 -27.19
N GLN A 172 5.80 14.92 -27.75
CA GLN A 172 5.21 16.25 -27.69
C GLN A 172 3.83 16.16 -27.04
N GLU A 173 3.59 16.99 -26.03
CA GLU A 173 2.26 17.13 -25.40
C GLU A 173 1.28 17.73 -26.40
N VAL A 174 0.07 17.18 -26.46
CA VAL A 174 -1.00 17.64 -27.36
C VAL A 174 -2.34 17.67 -26.62
N GLU A 175 -3.36 18.24 -27.27
CA GLU A 175 -4.74 18.18 -26.80
C GLU A 175 -5.39 16.82 -27.08
N TRP A 176 -6.39 16.46 -26.28
CA TRP A 176 -7.09 15.18 -26.41
C TRP A 176 -7.66 14.92 -27.81
N GLN A 177 -8.27 15.94 -28.42
CA GLN A 177 -8.85 15.78 -29.76
C GLN A 177 -7.78 15.42 -30.79
N VAL A 178 -6.62 16.10 -30.75
CA VAL A 178 -5.49 15.83 -31.66
C VAL A 178 -4.96 14.42 -31.44
N ALA A 179 -4.79 13.98 -30.20
CA ALA A 179 -4.32 12.64 -29.87
C ALA A 179 -5.27 11.54 -30.38
N LEU A 180 -6.57 11.71 -30.17
CA LEU A 180 -7.58 10.73 -30.58
C LEU A 180 -7.76 10.69 -32.09
N GLU A 181 -7.76 11.84 -32.77
CA GLU A 181 -7.81 11.91 -34.24
C GLU A 181 -6.56 11.28 -34.86
N TYR A 182 -5.38 11.58 -34.31
CA TYR A 182 -4.11 10.99 -34.78
C TYR A 182 -4.13 9.47 -34.65
N ALA A 183 -4.48 8.93 -33.47
CA ALA A 183 -4.56 7.50 -33.24
C ALA A 183 -5.62 6.84 -34.12
N GLY A 184 -6.82 7.42 -34.21
CA GLY A 184 -7.92 6.89 -35.02
C GLY A 184 -7.67 6.92 -36.52
N ASN A 185 -6.98 7.94 -37.04
CA ASN A 185 -6.56 8.02 -38.44
C ASN A 185 -5.48 6.98 -38.75
N ALA A 186 -4.49 6.80 -37.86
CA ALA A 186 -3.43 5.80 -38.02
C ALA A 186 -4.00 4.37 -38.06
N LEU A 187 -4.92 4.04 -37.14
CA LEU A 187 -5.58 2.73 -37.11
C LEU A 187 -6.41 2.49 -38.38
N ARG A 188 -7.21 3.48 -38.83
CA ARG A 188 -7.98 3.38 -40.09
C ARG A 188 -7.09 3.24 -41.32
N HIS A 189 -5.94 3.92 -41.35
CA HIS A 189 -4.99 3.81 -42.46
C HIS A 189 -4.43 2.39 -42.58
N ILE A 190 -4.04 1.78 -41.46
CA ILE A 190 -3.56 0.38 -41.42
C ILE A 190 -4.68 -0.57 -41.87
N ALA A 191 -5.87 -0.44 -41.29
CA ALA A 191 -7.00 -1.32 -41.58
C ALA A 191 -7.42 -1.27 -43.06
N ASN A 192 -7.45 -0.08 -43.68
CA ASN A 192 -7.82 0.09 -45.09
C ASN A 192 -6.71 -0.30 -46.08
N GLY A 193 -5.44 -0.28 -45.64
CA GLY A 193 -4.29 -0.55 -46.50
C GLY A 193 -3.81 -1.99 -46.41
N ALA A 194 -3.40 -2.42 -45.22
CA ALA A 194 -2.78 -3.72 -44.98
C ALA A 194 -3.79 -4.81 -44.55
N GLY A 195 -5.02 -4.42 -44.22
CA GLY A 195 -6.08 -5.31 -43.73
C GLY A 195 -6.39 -5.08 -42.25
N ALA A 196 -7.65 -5.29 -41.86
CA ALA A 196 -8.12 -5.08 -40.50
C ALA A 196 -7.49 -6.07 -39.51
N GLU A 197 -7.09 -7.26 -39.97
CA GLU A 197 -6.43 -8.30 -39.19
C GLU A 197 -5.01 -7.93 -38.73
N GLN A 198 -4.43 -6.87 -39.29
CA GLN A 198 -3.13 -6.33 -38.85
C GLN A 198 -3.26 -5.42 -37.62
N VAL A 199 -4.48 -5.06 -37.22
CA VAL A 199 -4.73 -4.28 -36.00
C VAL A 199 -4.85 -5.23 -34.81
N GLY A 200 -3.98 -5.06 -33.83
CA GLY A 200 -4.01 -5.78 -32.57
C GLY A 200 -4.12 -4.83 -31.38
N ALA A 201 -4.70 -5.32 -30.29
CA ALA A 201 -4.78 -4.61 -29.02
C ALA A 201 -4.15 -5.45 -27.90
N LEU A 202 -3.45 -4.78 -27.00
CA LEU A 202 -2.91 -5.36 -25.78
C LEU A 202 -3.52 -4.64 -24.58
N ALA A 203 -4.21 -5.37 -23.72
CA ALA A 203 -4.74 -4.84 -22.47
C ALA A 203 -3.85 -5.21 -21.28
N THR A 204 -3.89 -4.37 -20.25
CA THR A 204 -3.25 -4.69 -18.96
C THR A 204 -4.21 -5.47 -18.08
N ALA A 205 -3.67 -6.34 -17.22
CA ALA A 205 -4.44 -7.08 -16.22
C ALA A 205 -5.13 -6.15 -15.19
N ASN A 206 -4.69 -4.88 -15.10
CA ASN A 206 -5.26 -3.89 -14.20
C ASN A 206 -6.41 -3.09 -14.82
N SER A 207 -6.76 -3.34 -16.09
CA SER A 207 -7.88 -2.67 -16.75
C SER A 207 -9.20 -3.12 -16.15
N THR A 208 -10.14 -2.18 -16.06
CA THR A 208 -11.50 -2.48 -15.60
C THR A 208 -12.26 -3.34 -16.60
N PHE A 209 -13.30 -4.02 -16.12
CA PHE A 209 -14.16 -4.84 -16.97
C PHE A 209 -14.80 -4.01 -18.09
N GLU A 210 -15.20 -2.78 -17.79
CA GLU A 210 -15.79 -1.84 -18.73
C GLU A 210 -14.81 -1.44 -19.83
N GLU A 211 -13.53 -1.17 -19.50
CA GLU A 211 -12.49 -0.88 -20.48
C GLU A 211 -12.20 -2.08 -21.39
N LEU A 212 -12.13 -3.28 -20.82
CA LEU A 212 -11.93 -4.51 -21.59
C LEU A 212 -13.11 -4.81 -22.51
N TYR A 213 -14.34 -4.56 -22.05
CA TYR A 213 -15.55 -4.69 -22.87
C TYR A 213 -15.55 -3.70 -24.05
N LEU A 214 -15.07 -2.47 -23.83
CA LEU A 214 -14.90 -1.49 -24.90
C LEU A 214 -13.79 -1.88 -25.89
N LEU A 215 -12.70 -2.50 -25.41
CA LEU A 215 -11.57 -2.91 -26.24
C LEU A 215 -11.87 -4.10 -27.17
N GLN A 216 -12.85 -4.94 -26.82
CA GLN A 216 -13.23 -6.11 -27.62
C GLN A 216 -13.81 -5.74 -28.99
N LYS A 217 -14.33 -4.51 -29.14
CA LYS A 217 -15.03 -4.04 -30.34
C LYS A 217 -14.09 -3.37 -31.33
#